data_AF-A0A6G1F1K3-F1
#
_entry.id   AF-A0A6G1F1K3-F1
#
_cell.length_a   1.000
_cell.length_b   1.000
_cell.length_c   1.000
_cell.angle_alpha   90.00
_cell.angle_beta   90.00
_cell.angle_gamma   90.00
#
_symmetry.space_group_name_H-M   'P 1'
#
loop_
_entity.id
_entity.type
_entity.pdbx_description
1 polymer ?
#
loop_
_entity_poly.entity_id
_entity_poly.type
_entity_poly.pdbx_seq_one_letter_code
_entity_poly.pdbx_strand_id
1 'polypeptide(L)' 'MEGVSKPKLGDSLSDDQDVSHLLQALGQSHDGGKLTVQYLADYAHADFVMAGNARERVYAPLMAFFKLQE' A
#
# COMPACT_ATOMS: atom_id res chain seq x y z
N MET A 1 9.40 12.77 28.69
CA MET A 1 9.43 11.30 28.52
C MET A 1 9.47 11.04 27.03
N GLU A 2 10.66 10.82 26.49
CA GLU A 2 10.85 10.53 25.07
C GLU A 2 10.27 9.14 24.78
N GLY A 3 9.18 9.11 24.02
CA GLY A 3 8.62 7.87 23.51
C GLY A 3 9.57 7.33 22.46
N VAL A 4 10.32 6.29 22.82
CA VAL A 4 11.11 5.48 21.88
C VAL A 4 10.22 5.17 20.68
N SER A 5 10.54 5.75 19.52
CA SER A 5 9.92 5.37 18.26
C SER A 5 10.27 3.90 18.04
N LYS A 6 9.31 3.01 18.33
CA LYS A 6 9.43 1.60 17.97
C LYS A 6 9.82 1.54 16.49
N PRO A 7 10.79 0.69 16.09
CA PRO A 7 11.09 0.52 14.68
C PRO A 7 9.78 0.09 14.00
N LYS A 8 9.31 0.90 13.05
CA LYS A 8 8.19 0.49 12.21
C LYS A 8 8.71 -0.64 11.34
N LEU A 9 8.39 -1.86 11.73
CA LEU A 9 8.54 -3.02 10.86
C LEU A 9 7.61 -2.76 9.67
N GLY A 10 8.11 -2.86 8.44
CA GLY A 10 7.25 -2.85 7.25
C GLY A 10 6.22 -3.97 7.31
N ASP A 11 5.43 -4.14 6.25
CA ASP A 11 4.43 -5.20 6.23
C ASP A 11 5.08 -6.60 6.33
N SER A 12 4.94 -7.24 7.49
CA SER A 12 5.51 -8.57 7.74
C SER A 12 4.62 -9.72 7.28
N LEU A 13 3.36 -9.43 6.90
CA LEU A 13 2.42 -10.43 6.38
C LEU A 13 2.32 -10.36 4.85
N SER A 14 2.55 -9.18 4.29
CA SER A 14 2.61 -8.92 2.84
C SER A 14 3.91 -8.19 2.53
N ASP A 15 5.03 -8.90 2.72
CA ASP A 15 6.36 -8.33 2.50
C ASP A 15 6.66 -7.99 1.04
N ASP A 16 7.72 -7.23 0.84
CA ASP A 16 8.12 -6.73 -0.48
C ASP A 16 8.42 -7.82 -1.49
N GLN A 17 8.93 -8.96 -1.02
CA GLN A 17 9.28 -10.07 -1.90
C GLN A 17 8.01 -10.72 -2.43
N ASP A 18 7.06 -11.04 -1.55
CA ASP A 18 5.79 -11.65 -1.94
C ASP A 18 4.94 -10.70 -2.81
N VAL A 19 4.87 -9.41 -2.47
CA VAL A 19 4.14 -8.42 -3.25
C VAL A 19 4.78 -8.22 -4.63
N SER A 20 6.11 -8.25 -4.73
CA SER A 20 6.82 -8.17 -6.02
C SER A 20 6.45 -9.34 -6.93
N HIS A 21 6.43 -10.57 -6.38
CA HIS A 21 5.98 -11.75 -7.12
C HIS A 21 4.53 -11.64 -7.58
N LEU A 22 3.63 -11.13 -6.72
CA LEU A 22 2.24 -10.88 -7.08
C LEU A 22 2.11 -9.88 -8.23
N LEU A 23 2.82 -8.76 -8.18
CA LEU A 23 2.79 -7.73 -9.22
C LEU A 23 3.31 -8.25 -10.56
N GLN A 24 4.34 -9.09 -10.55
CA GLN A 24 4.83 -9.75 -11.75
C GLN A 24 3.75 -10.65 -12.38
N ALA A 25 3.05 -11.45 -11.57
CA ALA A 25 1.98 -12.33 -12.05
C ALA A 25 0.77 -11.54 -12.57
N LEU A 26 0.39 -10.44 -11.89
CA LEU A 26 -0.68 -9.55 -12.33
C LEU A 26 -0.30 -8.83 -13.63
N GLY A 27 0.95 -8.37 -13.78
CA GLY A 27 1.43 -7.74 -15.01
C GLY A 27 1.41 -8.66 -16.24
N GLN A 28 1.45 -9.97 -16.05
CA GLN A 28 1.32 -10.96 -17.13
C GLN A 28 -0.13 -11.26 -17.51
N SER A 29 -1.07 -11.10 -16.57
CA SER A 29 -2.48 -11.51 -16.71
C SER A 29 -3.45 -10.34 -16.88
N HIS A 30 -3.00 -9.12 -16.63
CA HIS A 30 -3.77 -7.89 -16.74
C HIS A 30 -3.35 -7.07 -17.96
N ASP A 31 -4.25 -6.26 -18.50
CA ASP A 31 -3.89 -5.23 -19.47
C ASP A 31 -2.90 -4.27 -18.78
N GLY A 32 -1.64 -4.30 -19.22
CA GLY A 32 -0.53 -3.60 -18.56
C GLY A 32 -0.75 -2.09 -18.42
N GLY A 33 -1.66 -1.51 -19.21
CA GLY A 33 -2.04 -0.10 -19.11
C GLY A 33 -3.02 0.25 -17.99
N LYS A 34 -3.59 -0.74 -17.27
CA LYS A 34 -4.68 -0.52 -16.31
C LYS A 34 -4.32 -0.83 -14.85
N LEU A 35 -3.10 -1.29 -14.57
CA LEU A 35 -2.66 -1.57 -13.20
C LEU A 35 -2.01 -0.32 -12.58
N THR A 36 -2.60 0.18 -11.49
CA THR A 36 -2.01 1.27 -10.69
C THR A 36 -1.52 0.71 -9.36
N VAL A 37 -0.28 1.02 -9.00
CA VAL A 37 0.36 0.55 -7.75
C VAL A 37 0.76 1.75 -6.91
N GLN A 38 0.42 1.72 -5.62
CA GLN A 38 0.89 2.66 -4.62
C GLN A 38 1.62 1.87 -3.53
N TYR A 39 2.85 2.26 -3.23
CA TYR A 39 3.66 1.62 -2.21
C TYR A 39 3.95 2.60 -1.06
N LEU A 40 3.71 2.18 0.18
CA LEU A 40 3.93 2.96 1.40
C LEU A 40 4.98 2.26 2.27
N ALA A 41 6.25 2.59 2.06
CA ALA A 41 7.39 1.90 2.68
C ALA A 41 7.40 1.93 4.23
N ASP A 42 6.70 2.88 4.85
CA ASP A 42 6.64 3.07 6.30
C ASP A 42 5.34 2.56 6.94
N TYR A 43 4.58 1.73 6.22
CA TYR A 43 3.33 1.11 6.70
C TYR A 43 3.55 -0.35 7.06
N ALA A 44 3.17 -0.72 8.28
CA ALA A 44 2.96 -2.11 8.66
C ALA A 44 1.58 -2.60 8.17
N HIS A 45 1.33 -3.91 8.21
CA HIS A 45 0.09 -4.51 7.69
C HIS A 45 -1.20 -3.83 8.19
N ALA A 46 -1.27 -3.57 9.50
CA ALA A 46 -2.45 -2.96 10.11
C ALA A 46 -2.58 -1.46 9.82
N ASP A 47 -1.51 -0.78 9.40
CA ASP A 47 -1.51 0.68 9.19
C ASP A 47 -2.43 1.08 8.02
N PHE A 48 -2.64 0.19 7.05
CA PHE A 48 -3.58 0.42 5.94
C PHE A 48 -5.04 0.60 6.40
N VAL A 49 -5.37 0.17 7.62
CA VAL A 49 -6.71 0.31 8.22
C VAL A 49 -6.70 1.21 9.46
N MET A 50 -5.68 1.06 10.32
CA MET A 50 -5.69 1.60 11.68
C MET A 50 -4.81 2.83 11.86
N ALA A 51 -3.96 3.20 10.88
CA ALA A 51 -3.10 4.36 11.04
C ALA A 51 -3.91 5.65 11.08
N GLY A 52 -3.54 6.58 11.97
CA GLY A 52 -4.23 7.87 12.11
C GLY A 52 -4.20 8.73 10.83
N ASN A 53 -3.26 8.46 9.92
CA ASN A 53 -3.13 9.10 8.61
C ASN A 53 -3.55 8.19 7.43
N ALA A 54 -4.24 7.07 7.69
CA ALA A 54 -4.74 6.18 6.62
C ALA A 54 -5.76 6.89 5.71
N ARG A 55 -6.52 7.85 6.25
CA ARG A 55 -7.43 8.68 5.46
C ARG A 55 -6.70 9.40 4.32
N GLU A 56 -5.58 10.04 4.63
CA GLU A 56 -4.83 10.85 3.67
C GLU A 56 -3.96 10.00 2.76
N ARG A 57 -3.31 8.95 3.28
CA ARG A 57 -2.32 8.20 2.52
C ARG A 57 -2.88 7.01 1.75
N VAL A 58 -4.02 6.46 2.17
CA VAL A 58 -4.65 5.27 1.56
C VAL A 58 -6.01 5.63 0.96
N TYR A 59 -6.96 6.13 1.75
CA TYR A 59 -8.34 6.29 1.29
C TYR A 59 -8.52 7.44 0.30
N ALA A 60 -7.90 8.59 0.53
CA ALA A 60 -8.01 9.72 -0.41
C ALA A 60 -7.45 9.40 -1.81
N PRO A 61 -6.25 8.79 -1.96
CA PRO A 61 -5.75 8.32 -3.26
C PRO A 61 -6.67 7.27 -3.91
N LEU A 62 -7.19 6.32 -3.13
CA LEU A 62 -8.11 5.30 -3.65
C LEU A 62 -9.41 5.93 -4.20
N MET A 63 -10.00 6.90 -3.48
CA MET A 63 -11.19 7.61 -3.93
C MET A 63 -10.90 8.48 -5.17
N ALA A 64 -9.70 9.06 -5.25
CA ALA A 64 -9.27 9.80 -6.44
C ALA A 64 -9.11 8.87 -7.65
N PHE A 65 -8.55 7.68 -7.46
CA PHE A 65 -8.43 6.67 -8.51
C PHE A 65 -9.80 6.31 -9.12
N PHE A 66 -10.81 6.05 -8.29
CA PHE A 66 -12.15 5.72 -8.81
C PHE A 66 -12.77 6.85 -9.63
N LYS A 67 -12.55 8.12 -9.25
CA LYS A 67 -13.04 9.29 -10.02
C LYS A 67 -12.34 9.49 -11.36
N LEU A 68 -11.16 8.92 -11.56
CA LEU A 68 -10.44 8.99 -12.84
C LEU A 68 -10.91 7.92 -13.84
N GLN A 69 -11.71 6.94 -13.39
CA GLN A 69 -12.23 5.85 -14.21
C GLN A 69 -13.72 6.04 -14.59
N GLU A 70 -14.32 7.15 -14.16
CA GLU A 70 -15.64 7.63 -14.64
C GLU A 70 -15.48 8.41 -15.96
#